data_AF-A0A926P1Z2-F1
#
_entry.id   AF-A0A926P1Z2-F1
#
_cell.length_a   1.000
_cell.length_b   1.000
_cell.length_c   1.000
_cell.angle_alpha   90.00
_cell.angle_beta   90.00
_cell.angle_gamma   90.00
#
_symmetry.space_group_name_H-M   'P 1'
#
loop_
_entity.id
_entity.type
_entity.pdbx_description
1 polymer ?
#
loop_
_entity_poly.entity_id
_entity_poly.type
_entity_poly.pdbx_seq_one_letter_code
_entity_poly.pdbx_strand_id
1 'polypeptide(L)' 'MRTSKQEYFGSEALAFARELRKTRVVSDSWVTEYVDPRTGEVWILDYPNSEHQGGGPPRLRLKSNRT' A
#
# COMPACT_ATOMS: atom_id res chain seq x y z
N MET A 1 -19.36 13.11 -5.29
CA MET A 1 -19.09 11.68 -5.00
C MET A 1 -17.58 11.49 -5.00
N ARG A 2 -16.96 11.23 -3.84
CA ARG A 2 -15.55 10.79 -3.83
C ARG A 2 -15.56 9.32 -4.19
N THR A 3 -15.08 8.98 -5.39
CA THR A 3 -14.72 7.62 -5.75
C THR A 3 -13.64 7.17 -4.77
N SER A 4 -14.00 6.36 -3.78
CA SER A 4 -13.05 5.74 -2.85
C SER A 4 -12.20 4.76 -3.65
N LYS A 5 -11.12 5.27 -4.26
CA LYS A 5 -10.15 4.45 -4.99
C LYS A 5 -9.50 3.54 -3.95
N GLN A 6 -9.82 2.25 -4.00
CA GLN A 6 -9.35 1.27 -3.01
C GLN A 6 -7.91 0.82 -3.29
N GLU A 7 -7.38 1.12 -4.49
CA GLU A 7 -6.04 0.70 -4.92
C GLU A 7 -5.37 1.74 -5.83
N TYR A 8 -4.04 1.85 -5.70
CA TYR A 8 -3.14 2.67 -6.52
C TYR A 8 -2.01 1.80 -7.05
N PHE A 9 -1.46 2.15 -8.22
CA PHE A 9 -0.40 1.39 -8.88
C PHE A 9 0.76 2.30 -9.31
N GLY A 10 1.96 1.73 -9.41
CA GLY A 10 3.14 2.39 -9.95
C GLY A 10 3.51 3.68 -9.20
N SER A 11 3.73 4.75 -9.94
CA SER A 11 4.10 6.06 -9.37
C SER A 11 3.01 6.64 -8.47
N GLU A 12 1.72 6.39 -8.75
CA GLU A 12 0.62 6.87 -7.91
C GLU A 12 0.64 6.19 -6.53
N ALA A 13 0.94 4.88 -6.48
CA ALA A 13 1.07 4.15 -5.23
C ALA A 13 2.18 4.74 -4.35
N LEU A 14 3.33 5.05 -4.95
CA LEU A 14 4.44 5.67 -4.23
C LEU A 14 4.15 7.11 -3.80
N ALA A 15 3.46 7.88 -4.63
CA ALA A 15 3.07 9.25 -4.30
C ALA A 15 2.11 9.28 -3.11
N PHE A 16 1.06 8.43 -3.13
CA PHE A 16 0.11 8.38 -2.04
C PHE A 16 0.74 7.82 -0.75
N ALA A 17 1.56 6.78 -0.85
CA ALA A 17 2.27 6.22 0.32
C ALA A 17 3.15 7.25 1.07
N ARG A 18 3.66 8.28 0.39
CA ARG A 18 4.44 9.37 1.02
C ARG A 18 3.59 10.26 1.92
N GLU A 19 2.28 10.32 1.71
CA GLU A 19 1.35 11.05 2.58
C GLU A 19 0.92 10.24 3.80
N LEU A 20 1.21 8.93 3.83
CA LEU A 20 0.80 8.02 4.88
C LEU A 20 1.91 7.80 5.92
N ARG A 21 1.53 7.45 7.14
CA ARG A 21 2.48 7.08 8.19
C ARG A 21 2.81 5.61 8.09
N LYS A 22 4.06 5.27 7.80
CA LYS A 22 4.57 3.89 7.86
C LYS A 22 4.43 3.36 9.29
N THR A 23 3.77 2.22 9.48
CA THR A 23 3.55 1.60 10.80
C THR A 23 4.23 0.26 10.96
N ARG A 24 4.34 -0.52 9.88
CA ARG A 24 4.96 -1.85 9.93
C ARG A 24 5.64 -2.19 8.61
N VAL A 25 6.75 -2.90 8.67
CA VAL A 25 7.37 -3.55 7.52
C VAL A 25 7.41 -5.04 7.81
N VAL A 26 6.85 -5.84 6.90
CA VAL A 26 6.93 -7.30 6.93
C VAL A 26 7.93 -7.70 5.84
N SER A 27 9.19 -7.88 6.27
CA SER A 27 10.32 -8.22 5.39
C SER A 27 10.08 -9.49 4.58
N ASP A 28 9.42 -10.47 5.21
CA ASP A 28 9.29 -11.82 4.66
C ASP A 28 8.31 -11.89 3.48
N SER A 29 7.44 -10.88 3.32
CA SER A 29 6.42 -10.81 2.28
C SER A 29 6.49 -9.55 1.42
N TRP A 30 7.54 -8.74 1.55
CA TRP A 30 7.69 -7.47 0.83
C TRP A 30 6.49 -6.53 1.02
N VAL A 31 5.84 -6.62 2.18
CA VAL A 31 4.66 -5.83 2.54
C VAL A 31 5.07 -4.72 3.48
N THR A 32 4.64 -3.50 3.17
CA THR A 32 4.68 -2.40 4.12
C THR A 32 3.27 -1.96 4.46
N GLU A 33 2.95 -1.87 5.75
CA GLU A 33 1.71 -1.29 6.23
C GLU A 33 1.90 0.19 6.55
N TYR A 34 0.90 0.96 6.15
CA TYR A 34 0.78 2.38 6.38
C TYR A 34 -0.57 2.68 7.04
N VAL A 35 -0.65 3.79 7.75
CA VAL A 35 -1.89 4.36 8.28
C VAL A 35 -2.06 5.76 7.73
N ASP A 36 -3.22 6.06 7.19
CA ASP A 36 -3.61 7.44 6.88
C ASP A 36 -3.87 8.18 8.19
N PRO A 37 -3.08 9.21 8.55
CA PRO A 37 -3.29 9.96 9.79
C PRO A 37 -4.57 10.81 9.78
N ARG A 38 -5.19 11.05 8.62
CA ARG A 38 -6.40 11.86 8.44
C ARG A 38 -7.67 11.04 8.65
N THR A 39 -7.68 9.80 8.18
CA THR A 39 -8.87 8.92 8.21
C THR A 39 -8.74 7.74 9.17
N GLY A 40 -7.52 7.40 9.59
CA GLY A 40 -7.22 6.19 10.36
C GLY A 40 -7.20 4.90 9.53
N GLU A 41 -7.39 5.00 8.21
CA GLU A 41 -7.41 3.86 7.30
C GLU A 41 -6.04 3.20 7.18
N VAL A 42 -6.01 1.87 7.13
CA VAL A 42 -4.79 1.09 6.96
C VAL A 42 -4.58 0.77 5.49
N TRP A 43 -3.38 1.02 4.98
CA TRP A 43 -2.98 0.76 3.61
C TRP A 43 -1.81 -0.21 3.55
N ILE A 44 -1.78 -1.04 2.52
CA ILE A 44 -0.74 -2.05 2.28
C ILE A 44 -0.05 -1.72 0.97
N LEU A 45 1.26 -1.48 1.03
CA LEU A 45 2.13 -1.42 -0.14
C LEU A 45 2.76 -2.79 -0.33
N ASP A 46 2.49 -3.43 -1.47
CA ASP A 46 3.09 -4.68 -1.88
C ASP A 46 3.71 -4.57 -3.29
N TYR A 47 4.62 -5.50 -3.58
CA TYR A 47 5.28 -5.62 -4.88
C TYR A 47 4.92 -6.98 -5.46
N PRO A 48 3.77 -7.11 -6.16
CA PRO A 48 3.36 -8.39 -6.74
C PRO A 48 4.44 -8.92 -7.70
N ASN A 49 4.68 -10.24 -7.70
CA ASN A 49 5.71 -10.93 -8.48
C ASN A 49 7.17 -10.54 -8.17
N SER A 50 7.47 -10.13 -6.93
CA SER A 50 8.81 -9.71 -6.50
C SER A 50 9.89 -10.80 -6.55
N GLU A 51 9.49 -12.07 -6.65
CA GLU A 51 10.40 -13.22 -6.79
C GLU A 51 11.07 -13.31 -8.18
N HIS A 52 10.55 -12.63 -9.20
CA HIS A 52 11.13 -12.59 -10.54
C HIS A 52 11.92 -11.29 -10.76
N GLN A 53 13.21 -11.32 -10.43
CA GLN A 53 14.27 -10.37 -10.85
C GLN A 53 13.87 -8.90 -11.06
N GLY A 54 13.23 -8.28 -10.08
CA GLY A 54 13.09 -6.81 -10.08
C GLY A 54 11.76 -6.25 -9.62
N GLY A 55 11.03 -6.93 -8.72
CA GLY A 55 9.93 -6.31 -7.97
C GLY A 55 8.87 -5.70 -8.88
N GLY A 56 7.86 -6.48 -9.28
CA GLY A 56 6.75 -5.97 -10.10
C GLY A 56 6.17 -4.65 -9.54
N PRO A 57 5.47 -3.88 -10.39
CA PRO A 57 5.15 -2.48 -10.11
C PRO A 57 4.48 -2.32 -8.73
N PRO A 58 4.87 -1.31 -7.93
CA PRO A 58 4.33 -1.13 -6.58
C PRO A 58 2.82 -0.97 -6.64
N ARG A 59 2.13 -1.67 -5.75
CA ARG A 59 0.69 -1.55 -5.58
C ARG A 59 0.40 -1.17 -4.14
N LEU A 60 -0.42 -0.14 -3.97
CA LEU A 60 -0.88 0.32 -2.67
C LEU A 60 -2.39 0.10 -2.57
N ARG A 61 -2.85 -0.70 -1.63
CA ARG A 61 -4.26 -1.09 -1.48
C ARG A 61 -4.78 -0.85 -0.07
N LEU A 62 -6.04 -0.44 0.03
CA LEU A 62 -6.71 -0.30 1.31
C LEU A 62 -6.84 -1.69 1.97
N LYS A 63 -6.38 -1.81 3.21
CA LYS A 63 -6.58 -3.02 4.01
C LYS A 63 -8.04 -3.03 4.43
N SER A 64 -8.84 -3.84 3.72
CA SER A 64 -10.21 -4.13 4.15
C SER A 64 -10.15 -4.80 5.52
N ASN A 65 -10.53 -4.09 6.57
CA ASN A 65 -10.85 -4.69 7.86
C ASN A 65 -12.16 -5.46 7.70
N ARG A 66 -12.08 -6.69 7.16
CA ARG A 66 -13.16 -7.66 7.32
C ARG A 66 -12.85 -8.46 8.58
N THR A 67 -13.47 -8.03 9.67
CA THR A 67 -13.60 -8.78 10.93
C THR A 67 -14.45 -10.02 10.70
#